data_AF-A0A7X2DAA7-F1
#
_entry.id   AF-A0A7X2DAA7-F1
#
_cell.length_a   1.000
_cell.length_b   1.000
_cell.length_c   1.000
_cell.angle_alpha   90.00
_cell.angle_beta   90.00
_cell.angle_gamma   90.00
#
_symmetry.space_group_name_H-M   'P 1'
#
loop_
_entity.id
_entity.type
_entity.pdbx_description
1 polymer ?
#
loop_
_entity_poly.entity_id
_entity_poly.type
_entity_poly.pdbx_seq_one_letter_code
_entity_poly.pdbx_strand_id
1 'polypeptide(L)'
;MQKVMMGNHALSWGALLSRAEVIAAYPITPQTEVVELLSNMCADGSLKAEFIKVESEHSAMAASMGASAAGARTFTATSSQGLALMHEVLHWATGARLPIVMGN
;
A
#
# COMPACT_ATOMS: atom_id res chain seq x y z
N MET A 1 10.65 -3.81 -25.76
CA MET A 1 9.23 -4.10 -26.06
C MET A 1 8.36 -3.52 -24.97
N GLN A 2 7.21 -2.93 -25.31
CA GLN A 2 6.21 -2.52 -24.30
C GLN A 2 5.49 -3.76 -23.75
N LYS A 3 5.18 -3.74 -22.45
CA LYS A 3 4.49 -4.84 -21.76
C LYS A 3 3.02 -4.46 -21.54
N VAL A 4 2.10 -5.25 -22.07
CA VAL A 4 0.67 -5.14 -21.73
C VAL A 4 0.47 -5.77 -20.35
N MET A 5 -0.21 -5.06 -19.45
CA MET A 5 -0.48 -5.52 -18.09
C MET A 5 -1.80 -5.00 -17.56
N MET A 6 -2.34 -5.69 -16.55
CA MET A 6 -3.51 -5.25 -15.79
C MET A 6 -3.21 -3.96 -15.02
N GLY A 7 -4.23 -3.13 -14.78
CA GLY A 7 -4.09 -1.89 -14.02
C GLY A 7 -3.53 -2.11 -12.60
N ASN A 8 -4.04 -3.12 -11.90
CA ASN A 8 -3.55 -3.54 -10.59
C ASN A 8 -2.05 -3.85 -10.60
N HIS A 9 -1.59 -4.62 -11.59
CA HIS A 9 -0.17 -4.91 -11.74
C HIS A 9 0.64 -3.65 -12.04
N ALA A 10 0.13 -2.76 -12.91
CA ALA A 10 0.79 -1.48 -13.20
C ALA A 10 0.96 -0.63 -11.92
N LEU A 11 -0.01 -0.65 -11.02
CA LEU A 11 0.08 0.01 -9.72
C LEU A 11 1.17 -0.61 -8.82
N SER A 12 1.28 -1.94 -8.74
CA SER A 12 2.36 -2.61 -8.02
C SER A 12 3.75 -2.28 -8.61
N TRP A 13 3.85 -2.24 -9.95
CA TRP A 13 5.07 -1.78 -10.63
C TRP A 13 5.40 -0.33 -10.29
N GLY A 14 4.38 0.54 -10.15
CA GLY A 14 4.55 1.91 -9.67
C GLY A 14 5.15 1.96 -8.27
N ALA A 15 4.63 1.18 -7.33
CA ALA A 15 5.17 1.11 -5.96
C ALA A 15 6.63 0.61 -5.96
N LEU A 16 6.95 -0.43 -6.74
CA LEU A 16 8.31 -0.93 -6.92
C LEU A 16 9.26 0.14 -7.48
N LEU A 17 8.89 0.78 -8.60
CA LEU A 17 9.72 1.80 -9.27
C LEU A 17 9.88 3.05 -8.42
N SER A 18 8.86 3.38 -7.62
CA SER A 18 8.92 4.45 -6.64
C SER A 18 9.80 4.11 -5.43
N ARG A 19 10.27 2.85 -5.29
CA ARG A 19 11.01 2.37 -4.12
C ARG A 19 10.25 2.64 -2.82
N ALA A 20 9.01 2.17 -2.73
CA ALA A 20 8.31 2.10 -1.46
C ALA A 20 9.14 1.29 -0.45
N GLU A 21 9.17 1.72 0.80
CA GLU A 21 9.99 1.13 1.87
C GLU A 21 9.15 0.39 2.89
N VAL A 22 7.87 0.77 3.05
CA VAL A 22 6.90 0.05 3.89
C VAL A 22 5.59 -0.10 3.14
N ILE A 23 5.06 -1.31 3.15
CA ILE A 23 3.77 -1.67 2.57
C ILE A 23 2.92 -2.30 3.66
N ALA A 24 1.88 -1.61 4.12
CA ALA A 24 0.89 -2.16 5.03
C ALA A 24 -0.37 -2.55 4.26
N ALA A 25 -0.79 -3.82 4.35
CA ALA A 25 -1.79 -4.37 3.45
C ALA A 25 -2.79 -5.30 4.14
N TYR A 26 -4.05 -5.19 3.71
CA TYR A 26 -5.14 -6.12 4.02
C TYR A 26 -5.85 -6.51 2.70
N PRO A 27 -6.21 -7.78 2.50
CA PRO A 27 -6.80 -8.23 1.24
C PRO A 27 -8.28 -7.84 1.10
N ILE A 28 -8.63 -7.13 0.01
CA ILE A 28 -10.02 -6.85 -0.40
C ILE A 28 -10.16 -6.82 -1.92
N THR A 29 -11.16 -7.53 -2.45
CA THR A 29 -11.44 -7.59 -3.90
C THR A 29 -11.96 -6.24 -4.42
N PRO A 30 -11.54 -5.77 -5.61
CA PRO A 30 -10.63 -6.38 -6.59
C PRO A 30 -9.14 -6.06 -6.39
N GLN A 31 -8.80 -5.26 -5.39
CA GLN A 31 -7.46 -4.76 -5.17
C GLN A 31 -6.46 -5.83 -4.68
N THR A 32 -6.93 -6.99 -4.17
CA THR A 32 -6.10 -8.10 -3.67
C THR A 32 -4.88 -8.43 -4.56
N GLU A 33 -5.03 -8.39 -5.89
CA GLU A 33 -3.92 -8.66 -6.83
C GLU A 33 -2.71 -7.73 -6.63
N VAL A 34 -2.95 -6.47 -6.24
CA VAL A 34 -1.89 -5.46 -6.00
C VAL A 34 -1.00 -5.89 -4.84
N VAL A 35 -1.61 -6.30 -3.73
CA VAL A 35 -0.89 -6.64 -2.49
C VAL A 35 -0.28 -8.04 -2.56
N GLU A 36 -0.89 -8.96 -3.31
CA GLU A 36 -0.29 -10.26 -3.63
C GLU A 36 1.00 -10.08 -4.45
N LEU A 37 0.95 -9.29 -5.52
CA LEU A 37 2.14 -9.04 -6.35
C LEU A 37 3.24 -8.31 -5.58
N LEU A 38 2.88 -7.33 -4.74
CA LEU A 38 3.84 -6.63 -3.88
C LEU A 38 4.45 -7.55 -2.82
N SER A 39 3.66 -8.44 -2.21
CA SER A 39 4.17 -9.45 -1.28
C SER A 39 5.20 -10.36 -1.96
N ASN A 40 4.95 -10.77 -3.21
CA ASN A 40 5.89 -11.57 -3.99
C ASN A 40 7.18 -10.79 -4.30
N MET A 41 7.07 -9.53 -4.71
CA MET A 41 8.22 -8.66 -4.98
C MET A 41 9.08 -8.40 -3.74
N CYS A 42 8.47 -8.34 -2.55
CA CYS A 42 9.22 -8.24 -1.29
C CYS A 42 9.90 -9.58 -0.96
N ALA A 43 9.19 -10.69 -1.12
CA ALA A 43 9.71 -12.02 -0.81
C ALA A 43 10.87 -12.46 -1.73
N ASP A 44 10.85 -12.07 -3.01
CA ASP A 44 11.93 -12.35 -3.96
C ASP A 44 13.08 -11.32 -3.93
N GLY A 45 12.92 -10.25 -3.14
CA GLY A 45 13.92 -9.19 -2.94
C GLY A 45 14.01 -8.17 -4.08
N SER A 46 13.13 -8.23 -5.09
CA SER A 46 13.06 -7.20 -6.14
C SER A 46 12.60 -5.84 -5.61
N LEU A 47 11.77 -5.84 -4.56
CA LEU A 47 11.42 -4.66 -3.77
C LEU A 47 11.99 -4.79 -2.36
N LYS A 48 12.89 -3.88 -1.98
CA LYS A 48 13.41 -3.78 -0.61
C LYS A 48 12.45 -2.98 0.27
N ALA A 49 11.32 -3.58 0.63
CA ALA A 49 10.31 -2.99 1.50
C ALA A 49 9.93 -3.95 2.64
N GLU A 50 9.50 -3.40 3.76
CA GLU A 50 8.84 -4.16 4.82
C GLU A 50 7.36 -4.36 4.46
N PHE A 51 6.94 -5.62 4.30
CA PHE A 51 5.57 -5.97 3.98
C PHE A 51 4.81 -6.37 5.26
N ILE A 52 3.98 -5.45 5.77
CA ILE A 52 3.24 -5.62 7.01
C ILE A 52 1.83 -6.16 6.69
N LYS A 53 1.59 -7.41 7.10
CA LYS A 53 0.27 -8.03 7.08
C LYS A 53 -0.52 -7.55 8.29
N VAL A 54 -1.42 -6.61 8.09
CA VAL A 54 -2.28 -6.08 9.15
C VAL A 54 -3.59 -6.86 9.25
N GLU A 55 -4.35 -6.62 10.31
CA GLU A 55 -5.62 -7.30 10.61
C GLU A 55 -6.85 -6.63 9.99
N SER A 56 -6.74 -5.38 9.53
CA SER A 56 -7.81 -4.63 8.87
C SER A 56 -7.27 -3.45 8.04
N GLU A 57 -8.11 -2.87 7.20
CA GLU A 57 -7.78 -1.66 6.43
C GLU A 57 -7.54 -0.44 7.33
N HIS A 58 -8.26 -0.31 8.45
CA HIS A 58 -8.00 0.74 9.45
C HIS A 58 -6.54 0.68 9.93
N SER A 59 -6.11 -0.52 10.31
CA SER A 59 -4.75 -0.81 10.74
C SER A 59 -3.72 -0.63 9.63
N ALA A 60 -4.09 -0.86 8.36
CA ALA A 60 -3.20 -0.62 7.22
C ALA A 60 -2.85 0.86 7.07
N MET A 61 -3.85 1.74 7.19
CA MET A 61 -3.61 3.19 7.14
C MET A 61 -2.87 3.67 8.40
N ALA A 62 -3.20 3.14 9.59
CA ALA A 62 -2.53 3.51 10.83
C ALA A 62 -1.03 3.12 10.84
N ALA A 63 -0.71 1.91 10.38
CA ALA A 63 0.67 1.46 10.20
C ALA A 63 1.41 2.32 9.15
N SER A 64 0.75 2.65 8.04
CA SER A 64 1.30 3.55 7.01
C SER A 64 1.58 4.94 7.58
N MET A 65 0.72 5.48 8.44
CA MET A 65 0.99 6.75 9.12
C MET A 65 2.23 6.67 10.00
N GLY A 66 2.36 5.64 10.83
CA GLY A 66 3.53 5.45 11.70
C GLY A 66 4.83 5.36 10.90
N ALA A 67 4.83 4.56 9.83
CA ALA A 67 5.97 4.42 8.95
C ALA A 67 6.32 5.72 8.21
N SER A 68 5.31 6.44 7.70
CA SER A 68 5.52 7.72 7.01
C SER A 68 6.05 8.80 7.95
N ALA A 69 5.55 8.86 9.19
CA ALA A 69 6.05 9.76 10.23
C ALA A 69 7.49 9.45 10.63
N ALA A 70 7.91 8.18 10.56
CA ALA A 70 9.29 7.76 10.77
C ALA A 70 10.22 8.04 9.57
N GLY A 71 9.69 8.54 8.46
CA GLY A 71 10.45 8.95 7.28
C GLY A 71 10.45 7.95 6.12
N ALA A 72 9.71 6.84 6.20
CA ALA A 72 9.65 5.85 5.12
C ALA A 72 8.71 6.29 4.00
N ARG A 73 9.04 5.95 2.75
CA ARG A 73 8.09 6.03 1.63
C ARG A 73 7.07 4.90 1.74
N THR A 74 5.83 5.24 2.07
CA THR A 74 4.78 4.27 2.38
C THR A 74 3.78 4.10 1.24
N PHE A 75 3.38 2.85 1.02
CA PHE A 75 2.33 2.49 0.08
C PHE A 75 1.30 1.57 0.74
N THR A 76 0.03 1.77 0.44
CA THR A 76 -1.05 0.83 0.78
C THR A 76 -2.04 0.74 -0.38
N ALA A 77 -2.95 -0.23 -0.33
CA ALA A 77 -4.02 -0.34 -1.29
C ALA A 77 -5.26 -0.92 -0.61
N THR A 78 -6.45 -0.50 -1.07
CA THR A 78 -7.75 -0.91 -0.53
C THR A 78 -8.84 -0.83 -1.60
N SER A 79 -10.10 -1.14 -1.26
CA SER A 79 -11.26 -0.94 -2.12
C SER A 79 -12.54 -0.80 -1.30
N SER A 80 -13.53 -0.04 -1.80
CA SER A 80 -14.92 -0.02 -1.31
C SER A 80 -15.05 0.08 0.22
N GLN A 81 -15.45 -0.99 0.91
CA GLN A 81 -15.68 -1.00 2.35
C GLN A 81 -14.38 -0.83 3.15
N GLY A 82 -13.26 -1.29 2.62
CA GLY A 82 -11.95 -1.07 3.23
C GLY A 82 -11.58 0.41 3.26
N LEU A 83 -11.90 1.14 2.19
CA LEU A 83 -11.73 2.60 2.17
C LEU A 83 -12.63 3.30 3.20
N ALA A 84 -13.88 2.85 3.33
CA ALA A 84 -14.80 3.37 4.35
C ALA A 84 -14.29 3.08 5.77
N LEU A 85 -13.66 1.91 5.99
CA LEU A 85 -13.05 1.54 7.27
C LEU A 85 -11.79 2.36 7.59
N MET A 86 -11.02 2.77 6.58
CA MET A 86 -9.89 3.70 6.73
C MET A 86 -10.29 5.15 7.04
N HIS A 87 -11.56 5.52 6.91
CA HIS A 87 -12.01 6.91 6.83
C HIS A 87 -11.62 7.77 8.04
N GLU A 88 -11.67 7.21 9.25
CA GLU A 88 -11.18 7.89 10.45
C GLU A 88 -9.70 8.28 10.32
N VAL A 89 -8.86 7.31 9.94
CA VAL A 89 -7.40 7.45 9.89
C VAL A 89 -6.94 8.31 8.69
N LEU A 90 -7.68 8.30 7.59
CA LEU A 90 -7.41 9.15 6.41
C LEU A 90 -7.37 10.65 6.76
N HIS A 91 -8.28 11.12 7.61
CA HIS A 91 -8.30 12.51 8.05
C HIS A 91 -7.09 12.86 8.93
N TRP A 92 -6.64 11.93 9.76
CA TRP A 92 -5.43 12.09 10.56
C TRP A 92 -4.16 12.10 9.69
N ALA A 93 -4.04 11.21 8.71
CA ALA A 93 -2.90 11.15 7.79
C ALA A 93 -2.72 12.47 7.02
N THR A 94 -3.82 13.01 6.51
CA THR A 94 -3.83 14.29 5.77
C THR A 94 -3.56 15.48 6.69
N GLY A 95 -4.16 15.52 7.89
CA GLY A 95 -3.89 16.53 8.90
C GLY A 95 -2.43 16.57 9.35
N ALA A 96 -1.80 15.41 9.48
CA ALA A 96 -0.38 15.27 9.82
C ALA A 96 0.56 15.49 8.63
N ARG A 97 0.04 15.76 7.42
CA ARG A 97 0.81 16.04 6.20
C ARG A 97 1.74 14.90 5.78
N LEU A 98 1.32 13.65 6.01
CA LEU A 98 2.12 12.47 5.71
C LEU A 98 2.00 12.09 4.22
N PRO A 99 3.11 11.93 3.48
CA PRO A 99 3.11 11.62 2.05
C PRO A 99 2.84 10.13 1.76
N ILE A 100 1.68 9.63 2.19
CA ILE A 100 1.25 8.24 1.99
C ILE A 100 0.60 8.10 0.61
N VAL A 101 0.97 7.07 -0.16
CA VAL A 101 0.29 6.71 -1.40
C VAL A 101 -0.66 5.55 -1.16
N MET A 102 -1.94 5.72 -1.53
CA MET A 102 -2.98 4.70 -1.45
C MET A 102 -3.55 4.42 -2.84
N GLY A 103 -3.48 3.16 -3.28
CA GLY A 103 -4.23 2.68 -4.45
C GLY A 103 -5.64 2.24 -4.09
N ASN A 104 -6.63 2.58 -4.92
CA ASN A 104 -8.03 2.22 -4.73
C ASN A 104 -8.68 1.85 -6.07
#